data_AF-A0A1M3CQF7-F1
#
_entry.id   AF-A0A1M3CQF7-F1
#
_cell.length_a   1.000
_cell.length_b   1.000
_cell.length_c   1.000
_cell.angle_alpha   90.00
_cell.angle_beta   90.00
_cell.angle_gamma   90.00
#
_symmetry.space_group_name_H-M   'P 1'
#
loop_
_entity.id
_entity.type
_entity.pdbx_description
1 polymer ?
#
loop_
_entity_poly.entity_id
_entity_poly.type
_entity_poly.pdbx_seq_one_letter_code
_entity_poly.pdbx_strand_id
1 'polypeptide(L)'
;MHIIPDKSTIKNLKNRDSAGLESVLSNLFNDLTSPEIHLTWPSFLEYIEGGPIFDNFPAFSQKNALYRLITQLLPLEKEKDYLIEVYDHVFAECLTHVKALPQIQPDFLIESIQKKRKQIHDNPFQNQFFLPLLDTIHHRLVQNPYELMHNLVLYLAWDRVCMNFAMIFEYTESDPSKIQKGLELINTCLTESFQHISDQKKTIPSFYRLIEALFAFNMRDENLKIHSEEDWQILCQSFNSLHAREELMDLPYIDLAMQGNAETSLEPLLFLTTDSKEKVNSSYALTNCIIKKLKQEIPFWKYDLAKKDLAIIDLESHTYSLSKR
;
A
#
# COMPACT_ATOMS: atom_id res chain seq x y z
N MET A 1 -8.89 4.35 21.75
CA MET A 1 -7.80 4.72 20.81
C MET A 1 -7.67 3.57 19.82
N HIS A 2 -7.59 3.86 18.52
CA HIS A 2 -7.49 2.82 17.50
C HIS A 2 -6.03 2.56 17.18
N ILE A 3 -5.65 1.29 17.20
CA ILE A 3 -4.28 0.82 16.98
C ILE A 3 -4.24 0.13 15.62
N ILE A 4 -3.33 0.57 14.76
CA ILE A 4 -3.22 0.06 13.39
C ILE A 4 -1.81 -0.50 13.18
N PRO A 5 -1.61 -1.81 13.40
CA PRO A 5 -0.33 -2.44 13.12
C PRO A 5 -0.12 -2.65 11.64
N ASP A 6 1.12 -2.43 11.21
CA ASP A 6 1.56 -2.78 9.88
C ASP A 6 1.82 -4.29 9.73
N LYS A 7 1.96 -4.72 8.48
CA LYS A 7 2.22 -6.10 8.07
C LYS A 7 3.49 -6.65 8.73
N SER A 8 4.52 -5.82 8.88
CA SER A 8 5.80 -6.22 9.48
C SER A 8 5.60 -6.59 10.96
N THR A 9 4.86 -5.76 11.72
CA THR A 9 4.48 -6.02 13.10
C THR A 9 3.68 -7.32 13.22
N ILE A 10 2.70 -7.52 12.32
CA ILE A 10 1.90 -8.75 12.29
C ILE A 10 2.73 -9.99 11.96
N LYS A 11 3.65 -9.90 10.99
CA LYS A 11 4.55 -10.99 10.64
C LYS A 11 5.42 -11.39 11.83
N ASN A 12 5.97 -10.42 12.56
CA ASN A 12 6.81 -10.65 13.72
C ASN A 12 6.04 -11.26 14.90
N LEU A 13 4.76 -10.89 15.10
CA LEU A 13 3.88 -11.50 16.10
C LEU A 13 3.69 -13.02 15.91
N LYS A 14 3.89 -13.54 14.68
CA LYS A 14 3.77 -14.97 14.40
C LYS A 14 5.06 -15.75 14.63
N ASN A 15 6.21 -15.10 14.59
CA ASN A 15 7.51 -15.77 14.67
C ASN A 15 7.87 -16.09 16.13
N ARG A 16 8.75 -17.07 16.35
CA ARG A 16 9.06 -17.68 17.68
C ARG A 16 9.64 -16.74 18.74
N ASP A 17 9.98 -15.50 18.41
CA ASP A 17 10.32 -14.43 19.38
C ASP A 17 9.10 -13.58 19.80
N SER A 18 7.89 -14.11 19.61
CA SER A 18 6.64 -13.43 19.94
C SER A 18 6.56 -12.98 21.40
N ALA A 19 7.22 -13.65 22.34
CA ALA A 19 7.18 -13.28 23.76
C ALA A 19 7.68 -11.86 24.02
N GLY A 20 8.73 -11.45 23.30
CA GLY A 20 9.30 -10.10 23.41
C GLY A 20 8.34 -9.04 22.87
N LEU A 21 7.85 -9.23 21.64
CA LEU A 21 6.91 -8.33 20.99
C LEU A 21 5.56 -8.27 21.72
N GLU A 22 5.04 -9.41 22.18
CA GLU A 22 3.81 -9.50 22.97
C GLU A 22 3.96 -8.77 24.31
N SER A 23 5.12 -8.85 24.95
CA SER A 23 5.39 -8.09 26.18
C SER A 23 5.38 -6.58 25.91
N VAL A 24 6.03 -6.13 24.82
CA VAL A 24 6.06 -4.71 24.45
C VAL A 24 4.65 -4.19 24.13
N LEU A 25 3.89 -4.94 23.34
CA LEU A 25 2.52 -4.58 22.98
C LEU A 25 1.59 -4.62 24.20
N SER A 26 1.74 -5.61 25.09
CA SER A 26 0.96 -5.67 26.33
C SER A 26 1.19 -4.43 27.20
N ASN A 27 2.44 -4.00 27.35
CA ASN A 27 2.76 -2.78 28.09
C ASN A 27 2.15 -1.55 27.43
N LEU A 28 2.35 -1.39 26.11
CA LEU A 28 1.78 -0.27 25.36
C LEU A 28 0.24 -0.23 25.47
N PHE A 29 -0.42 -1.38 25.41
CA PHE A 29 -1.88 -1.45 25.38
C PHE A 29 -2.49 -1.24 26.76
N ASN A 30 -1.81 -1.67 27.81
CA ASN A 30 -2.22 -1.40 29.20
C ASN A 30 -2.14 0.09 29.56
N ASP A 31 -1.23 0.82 28.93
CA ASP A 31 -1.12 2.28 29.08
C ASP A 31 -2.26 3.04 28.38
N LEU A 32 -3.04 2.36 27.53
CA LEU A 32 -4.11 2.95 26.74
C LEU A 32 -5.48 2.58 27.33
N THR A 33 -6.35 3.58 27.47
CA THR A 33 -7.74 3.34 27.88
C THR A 33 -8.53 2.77 26.71
N SER A 34 -8.91 1.49 26.80
CA SER A 34 -9.72 0.77 25.80
C SER A 34 -9.14 0.83 24.38
N PRO A 35 -8.00 0.17 24.11
CA PRO A 35 -7.44 0.10 22.77
C PRO A 35 -8.26 -0.85 21.88
N GLU A 36 -8.49 -0.44 20.64
CA GLU A 36 -9.12 -1.27 19.60
C GLU A 36 -8.11 -1.51 18.46
N ILE A 37 -7.88 -2.76 18.06
CA ILE A 37 -6.99 -3.08 16.93
C ILE A 37 -7.79 -3.06 15.62
N HIS A 38 -7.26 -2.40 14.61
CA HIS A 38 -7.74 -2.48 13.22
C HIS A 38 -6.64 -2.98 12.30
N LEU A 39 -6.96 -3.94 11.43
CA LEU A 39 -6.04 -4.41 10.40
C LEU A 39 -6.45 -3.83 9.05
N THR A 40 -5.48 -3.24 8.34
CA THR A 40 -5.58 -2.99 6.90
C THR A 40 -5.62 -4.31 6.13
N TRP A 41 -5.98 -4.27 4.85
CA TRP A 41 -6.00 -5.49 4.02
C TRP A 41 -4.68 -6.27 4.06
N PRO A 42 -3.50 -5.62 3.91
CA PRO A 42 -2.22 -6.33 4.00
C PRO A 42 -1.96 -6.94 5.36
N SER A 43 -2.15 -6.19 6.46
CA SER A 43 -1.98 -6.70 7.82
C SER A 43 -2.93 -7.84 8.13
N PHE A 44 -4.17 -7.77 7.65
CA PHE A 44 -5.15 -8.84 7.82
C PHE A 44 -4.75 -10.10 7.05
N LEU A 45 -4.44 -9.97 5.76
CA LEU A 45 -4.00 -11.08 4.92
C LEU A 45 -2.74 -11.71 5.47
N GLU A 46 -1.78 -10.92 5.93
CA GLU A 46 -0.65 -11.43 6.67
C GLU A 46 -1.14 -12.20 7.88
N TYR A 47 -1.92 -11.61 8.80
CA TYR A 47 -2.35 -12.26 10.04
C TYR A 47 -2.98 -13.66 9.84
N ILE A 48 -3.79 -13.84 8.78
CA ILE A 48 -4.45 -15.11 8.43
C ILE A 48 -3.62 -16.04 7.53
N GLU A 49 -2.32 -15.80 7.37
CA GLU A 49 -1.39 -16.58 6.53
C GLU A 49 -1.64 -16.48 5.01
N GLY A 50 -2.36 -15.45 4.57
CA GLY A 50 -2.59 -15.09 3.16
C GLY A 50 -1.61 -14.04 2.60
N GLY A 51 -0.54 -13.68 3.31
CA GLY A 51 0.47 -12.71 2.86
C GLY A 51 1.12 -13.01 1.49
N PRO A 52 1.45 -14.28 1.15
CA PRO A 52 2.04 -14.66 -0.14
C PRO A 52 1.00 -14.76 -1.29
N ILE A 53 0.00 -13.89 -1.29
CA ILE A 53 -1.13 -13.94 -2.23
C ILE A 53 -0.73 -13.75 -3.70
N PHE A 54 0.40 -13.09 -3.93
CA PHE A 54 0.91 -12.76 -5.26
C PHE A 54 2.08 -13.64 -5.72
N ASP A 55 2.47 -14.66 -4.96
CA ASP A 55 3.61 -15.53 -5.30
C ASP A 55 3.48 -16.16 -6.70
N ASN A 56 2.24 -16.42 -7.12
CA ASN A 56 1.92 -17.01 -8.44
C ASN A 56 1.29 -16.00 -9.41
N PHE A 57 1.34 -14.70 -9.11
CA PHE A 57 0.81 -13.68 -10.01
C PHE A 57 1.69 -13.59 -11.27
N PRO A 58 1.12 -13.45 -12.48
CA PRO A 58 1.90 -13.38 -13.70
C PRO A 58 2.90 -12.21 -13.67
N ALA A 59 4.16 -12.49 -13.97
CA ALA A 59 5.20 -11.46 -14.02
C ALA A 59 4.94 -10.48 -15.17
N PHE A 60 4.80 -9.20 -14.84
CA PHE A 60 4.69 -8.13 -15.83
C PHE A 60 6.09 -7.73 -16.30
N SER A 61 6.47 -8.14 -17.50
CA SER A 61 7.84 -7.98 -18.01
C SER A 61 7.86 -7.89 -19.53
N GLN A 62 9.03 -7.74 -20.14
CA GLN A 62 9.21 -7.74 -21.60
C GLN A 62 8.59 -8.96 -22.33
N LYS A 63 8.36 -10.07 -21.62
CA LYS A 63 7.69 -11.26 -22.15
C LYS A 63 6.16 -11.16 -22.15
N ASN A 64 5.57 -10.28 -21.33
CA ASN A 64 4.14 -10.01 -21.29
C ASN A 64 3.70 -9.22 -22.55
N ALA A 65 2.52 -9.56 -23.09
CA ALA A 65 2.02 -8.94 -24.32
C ALA A 65 1.60 -7.48 -24.13
N LEU A 66 0.92 -7.15 -23.03
CA LEU A 66 0.56 -5.77 -22.68
C LEU A 66 1.79 -4.92 -22.45
N TYR A 67 2.80 -5.42 -21.73
CA TYR A 67 4.07 -4.70 -21.55
C TYR A 67 4.67 -4.29 -22.89
N ARG A 68 4.81 -5.25 -23.82
CA ARG A 68 5.35 -4.95 -25.16
C ARG A 68 4.48 -3.94 -25.91
N LEU A 69 3.17 -4.10 -25.88
CA LEU A 69 2.25 -3.20 -26.56
C LEU A 69 2.40 -1.76 -26.04
N ILE A 70 2.42 -1.57 -24.72
CA ILE A 70 2.61 -0.26 -24.10
C ILE A 70 3.94 0.35 -24.57
N THR A 71 5.04 -0.39 -24.42
CA THR A 71 6.37 0.13 -24.79
C THR A 71 6.51 0.46 -26.27
N GLN A 72 5.78 -0.23 -27.16
CA GLN A 72 5.72 0.08 -28.59
C GLN A 72 4.87 1.33 -28.90
N LEU A 73 3.86 1.63 -28.09
CA LEU A 73 2.99 2.79 -28.24
C LEU A 73 3.59 4.06 -27.64
N LEU A 74 4.43 3.96 -26.60
CA LEU A 74 5.10 5.11 -25.95
C LEU A 74 5.71 6.13 -26.94
N PRO A 75 6.45 5.73 -28.00
CA PRO A 75 7.03 6.69 -28.95
C PRO A 75 6.05 7.25 -29.99
N LEU A 76 4.80 6.76 -30.05
CA LEU A 76 3.84 7.10 -31.09
C LEU A 76 2.91 8.24 -30.63
N GLU A 77 3.41 9.48 -30.67
CA GLU A 77 2.68 10.67 -30.18
C GLU A 77 1.28 10.89 -30.79
N LYS A 78 1.00 10.34 -31.97
CA LYS A 78 -0.31 10.46 -32.65
C LYS A 78 -1.34 9.45 -32.15
N GLU A 79 -0.91 8.41 -31.45
CA GLU A 79 -1.73 7.26 -31.04
C GLU A 79 -2.05 7.30 -29.54
N LYS A 80 -2.17 8.50 -28.96
CA LYS A 80 -2.39 8.70 -27.52
C LYS A 80 -3.65 8.01 -27.00
N ASP A 81 -4.72 8.02 -27.79
CA ASP A 81 -5.99 7.37 -27.42
C ASP A 81 -5.80 5.87 -27.24
N TYR A 82 -5.03 5.21 -28.12
CA TYR A 82 -4.68 3.79 -27.95
C TYR A 82 -3.84 3.54 -26.70
N LEU A 83 -2.94 4.47 -26.33
CA LEU A 83 -2.17 4.33 -25.10
C LEU A 83 -3.07 4.40 -23.85
N ILE A 84 -4.09 5.26 -23.87
CA ILE A 84 -5.12 5.35 -22.81
C ILE A 84 -5.96 4.06 -22.77
N GLU A 85 -6.40 3.56 -23.93
CA GLU A 85 -7.14 2.29 -23.99
C GLU A 85 -6.31 1.13 -23.43
N VAL A 86 -5.02 1.06 -23.77
CA VAL A 86 -4.13 0.01 -23.24
C VAL A 86 -3.89 0.20 -21.74
N TYR A 87 -3.85 1.43 -21.24
CA TYR A 87 -3.83 1.70 -19.80
C TYR A 87 -5.05 1.08 -19.09
N ASP A 88 -6.26 1.27 -19.63
CA ASP A 88 -7.48 0.65 -19.08
C ASP A 88 -7.44 -0.88 -19.16
N HIS A 89 -6.84 -1.44 -20.20
CA HIS A 89 -6.65 -2.89 -20.32
C HIS A 89 -5.72 -3.44 -19.23
N VAL A 90 -4.68 -2.70 -18.81
CA VAL A 90 -3.84 -3.13 -17.66
C VAL A 90 -4.68 -3.22 -16.40
N PHE A 91 -5.57 -2.24 -16.17
CA PHE A 91 -6.47 -2.26 -15.02
C PHE A 91 -7.42 -3.47 -15.05
N ALA A 92 -8.03 -3.72 -16.21
CA ALA A 92 -8.92 -4.87 -16.42
C ALA A 92 -8.19 -6.22 -16.26
N GLU A 93 -6.96 -6.34 -16.75
CA GLU A 93 -6.13 -7.54 -16.61
C GLU A 93 -5.78 -7.78 -15.13
N CYS A 94 -5.38 -6.73 -14.39
CA CYS A 94 -5.11 -6.83 -12.95
C CYS A 94 -6.35 -7.28 -12.16
N LEU A 95 -7.52 -6.70 -12.46
CA LEU A 95 -8.79 -7.14 -11.85
C LEU A 95 -9.11 -8.61 -12.17
N THR A 96 -8.89 -9.02 -13.41
CA THR A 96 -9.16 -10.39 -13.85
C THR A 96 -8.26 -11.39 -13.14
N HIS A 97 -6.96 -11.10 -13.06
CA HIS A 97 -6.01 -11.95 -12.36
C HIS A 97 -6.29 -12.02 -10.85
N VAL A 98 -6.59 -10.89 -10.19
CA VAL A 98 -6.93 -10.88 -8.75
C VAL A 98 -8.20 -11.68 -8.47
N LYS A 99 -9.24 -11.54 -9.29
CA LYS A 99 -10.49 -12.32 -9.14
C LYS A 99 -10.29 -13.82 -9.36
N ALA A 100 -9.30 -14.19 -10.16
CA ALA A 100 -8.95 -15.59 -10.42
C ALA A 100 -8.13 -16.23 -9.31
N LEU A 101 -7.63 -15.46 -8.33
CA LEU A 101 -6.86 -16.01 -7.21
C LEU A 101 -7.77 -16.87 -6.31
N PRO A 102 -7.41 -18.14 -6.04
CA PRO A 102 -8.17 -19.02 -5.16
C PRO A 102 -8.37 -18.46 -3.74
N GLN A 103 -7.40 -17.66 -3.27
CA GLN A 103 -7.41 -17.02 -1.96
C GLN A 103 -8.46 -15.88 -1.86
N ILE A 104 -8.94 -15.39 -3.00
CA ILE A 104 -9.92 -14.30 -3.09
C ILE A 104 -11.31 -14.89 -3.26
N GLN A 105 -11.71 -15.70 -2.28
CA GLN A 105 -13.05 -16.28 -2.15
C GLN A 105 -13.52 -16.17 -0.70
N PRO A 106 -14.81 -15.88 -0.44
CA PRO A 106 -15.34 -15.76 0.93
C PRO A 106 -15.03 -16.99 1.78
N ASP A 107 -15.25 -18.20 1.23
CA ASP A 107 -15.06 -19.46 1.95
C ASP A 107 -13.60 -19.66 2.38
N PHE A 108 -12.65 -19.35 1.49
CA PHE A 108 -11.22 -19.43 1.80
C PHE A 108 -10.84 -18.50 2.97
N LEU A 109 -11.34 -17.26 2.98
CA LEU A 109 -11.08 -16.32 4.05
C LEU A 109 -11.73 -16.77 5.37
N ILE A 110 -12.96 -17.29 5.32
CA ILE A 110 -13.66 -17.83 6.48
C ILE A 110 -12.88 -19.02 7.07
N GLU A 111 -12.45 -19.97 6.24
CA GLU A 111 -11.64 -21.10 6.66
C GLU A 111 -10.30 -20.66 7.29
N SER A 112 -9.65 -19.66 6.69
CA SER A 112 -8.39 -19.11 7.18
C SER A 112 -8.56 -18.41 8.54
N ILE A 113 -9.65 -17.66 8.73
CA ILE A 113 -10.00 -17.06 10.03
C ILE A 113 -10.26 -18.16 11.07
N GLN A 114 -11.03 -19.20 10.72
CA GLN A 114 -11.33 -20.30 11.64
C GLN A 114 -10.07 -21.07 12.05
N LYS A 115 -9.18 -21.32 11.08
CA LYS A 115 -7.85 -21.91 11.36
C LYS A 115 -7.07 -21.02 12.33
N LYS A 116 -7.04 -19.71 12.09
CA LYS A 116 -6.32 -18.76 12.95
C LYS A 116 -6.89 -18.74 14.37
N ARG A 117 -8.21 -18.73 14.54
CA ARG A 117 -8.87 -18.82 15.86
C ARG A 117 -8.43 -20.06 16.66
N LYS A 118 -8.36 -21.22 16.00
CA LYS A 118 -7.92 -22.46 16.65
C LYS A 118 -6.47 -22.39 17.13
N GLN A 119 -5.61 -21.66 16.43
CA GLN A 119 -4.20 -21.51 16.80
C GLN A 119 -4.00 -20.58 18.01
N ILE A 120 -4.84 -19.55 18.17
CA ILE A 120 -4.63 -18.50 19.19
C ILE A 120 -5.32 -18.78 20.52
N HIS A 121 -6.12 -19.84 20.61
CA HIS A 121 -6.96 -20.16 21.78
C HIS A 121 -6.18 -20.12 23.11
N ASP A 122 -4.90 -20.50 23.11
CA ASP A 122 -4.09 -20.59 24.32
C ASP A 122 -3.25 -19.34 24.60
N ASN A 123 -3.35 -18.28 23.79
CA ASN A 123 -2.61 -17.03 23.97
C ASN A 123 -3.52 -15.91 24.52
N PRO A 124 -3.38 -15.51 25.81
CA PRO A 124 -4.24 -14.51 26.43
C PRO A 124 -4.21 -13.14 25.73
N PHE A 125 -3.04 -12.68 25.28
CA PHE A 125 -2.89 -11.39 24.61
C PHE A 125 -3.65 -11.39 23.27
N GLN A 126 -3.46 -12.43 22.45
CA GLN A 126 -4.14 -12.53 21.16
C GLN A 126 -5.66 -12.72 21.32
N ASN A 127 -6.09 -13.48 22.34
CA ASN A 127 -7.51 -13.62 22.67
C ASN A 127 -8.15 -12.30 23.09
N GLN A 128 -7.43 -11.44 23.83
CA GLN A 128 -7.96 -10.17 24.28
C GLN A 128 -8.10 -9.16 23.13
N PHE A 129 -7.10 -9.06 22.25
CA PHE A 129 -7.04 -7.95 21.28
C PHE A 129 -7.30 -8.32 19.83
N PHE A 130 -6.98 -9.54 19.39
CA PHE A 130 -7.12 -9.95 17.98
C PHE A 130 -8.33 -10.82 17.71
N LEU A 131 -8.76 -11.65 18.67
CA LEU A 131 -9.95 -12.49 18.51
C LEU A 131 -11.23 -11.67 18.23
N PRO A 132 -11.52 -10.56 18.93
CA PRO A 132 -12.70 -9.74 18.64
C PRO A 132 -12.71 -9.16 17.22
N LEU A 133 -11.52 -8.84 16.70
CA LEU A 133 -11.38 -8.36 15.32
C LEU A 133 -11.67 -9.47 14.31
N LEU A 134 -11.14 -10.68 14.53
CA LEU A 134 -11.46 -11.85 13.70
C LEU A 134 -12.96 -12.15 13.71
N ASP A 135 -13.63 -12.00 14.85
CA ASP A 135 -15.08 -12.16 14.99
C ASP A 135 -15.86 -11.13 14.18
N THR A 136 -15.43 -9.88 14.22
CA THR A 136 -16.02 -8.80 13.45
C THR A 136 -15.89 -9.05 11.94
N ILE A 137 -14.69 -9.41 11.46
CA ILE A 137 -14.44 -9.65 10.03
C ILE A 137 -15.20 -10.91 9.56
N HIS A 138 -15.18 -11.99 10.34
CA HIS A 138 -15.93 -13.20 10.03
C HIS A 138 -17.44 -12.93 9.94
N HIS A 139 -17.98 -12.13 10.87
CA HIS A 139 -19.39 -11.75 10.83
C HIS A 139 -19.73 -10.97 9.57
N ARG A 140 -18.89 -10.01 9.18
CA ARG A 140 -19.04 -9.26 7.92
C ARG A 140 -18.96 -10.15 6.68
N LEU A 141 -18.03 -11.12 6.65
CA LEU A 141 -17.93 -12.10 5.56
C LEU A 141 -19.19 -12.95 5.43
N VAL A 142 -19.81 -13.36 6.54
CA VAL A 142 -21.04 -14.17 6.52
C VAL A 142 -22.25 -13.33 6.11
N GLN A 143 -22.38 -12.11 6.62
CA GLN A 143 -23.56 -11.27 6.37
C GLN A 143 -23.52 -10.55 5.02
N ASN A 144 -22.34 -10.12 4.59
CA ASN A 144 -22.19 -9.27 3.40
C ASN A 144 -20.89 -9.61 2.62
N PRO A 145 -20.76 -10.86 2.12
CA PRO A 145 -19.53 -11.33 1.49
C PRO A 145 -19.15 -10.51 0.25
N TYR A 146 -20.14 -10.15 -0.57
CA TYR A 146 -19.88 -9.51 -1.86
C TYR A 146 -19.26 -8.13 -1.73
N GLU A 147 -19.73 -7.32 -0.78
CA GLU A 147 -19.17 -5.98 -0.53
C GLU A 147 -17.71 -6.09 -0.05
N LEU A 148 -17.46 -6.97 0.91
CA LEU A 148 -16.14 -7.11 1.49
C LEU A 148 -15.13 -7.65 0.46
N MET A 149 -15.53 -8.66 -0.31
CA MET A 149 -14.70 -9.20 -1.39
C MET A 149 -14.47 -8.20 -2.51
N HIS A 150 -15.49 -7.40 -2.86
CA HIS A 150 -15.34 -6.34 -3.86
C HIS A 150 -14.27 -5.34 -3.43
N ASN A 151 -14.30 -4.88 -2.18
CA ASN A 151 -13.31 -3.93 -1.66
C ASN A 151 -11.90 -4.51 -1.64
N LEU A 152 -11.75 -5.77 -1.22
CA LEU A 152 -10.47 -6.48 -1.23
C LEU A 152 -9.94 -6.64 -2.67
N VAL A 153 -10.79 -7.07 -3.62
CA VAL A 153 -10.41 -7.22 -5.03
C VAL A 153 -9.93 -5.90 -5.62
N LEU A 154 -10.66 -4.80 -5.37
CA LEU A 154 -10.27 -3.49 -5.86
C LEU A 154 -8.95 -3.02 -5.26
N TYR A 155 -8.74 -3.23 -3.96
CA TYR A 155 -7.49 -2.87 -3.29
C TYR A 155 -6.29 -3.61 -3.92
N LEU A 156 -6.41 -4.94 -4.07
CA LEU A 156 -5.34 -5.77 -4.63
C LEU A 156 -5.10 -5.50 -6.11
N ALA A 157 -6.15 -5.20 -6.88
CA ALA A 157 -6.00 -4.85 -8.29
C ALA A 157 -5.28 -3.51 -8.45
N TRP A 158 -5.62 -2.51 -7.63
CA TRP A 158 -4.91 -1.23 -7.61
C TRP A 158 -3.42 -1.40 -7.29
N ASP A 159 -3.11 -2.20 -6.28
CA ASP A 159 -1.74 -2.54 -5.90
C ASP A 159 -0.93 -3.11 -7.09
N ARG A 160 -1.52 -4.04 -7.86
CA ARG A 160 -0.88 -4.60 -9.06
C ARG A 160 -0.80 -3.63 -10.24
N VAL A 161 -1.77 -2.73 -10.40
CA VAL A 161 -1.74 -1.67 -11.41
C VAL A 161 -0.54 -0.75 -11.17
N CYS A 162 -0.37 -0.26 -9.95
CA CYS A 162 0.78 0.58 -9.59
C CYS A 162 2.11 -0.15 -9.83
N MET A 163 2.21 -1.42 -9.43
CA MET A 163 3.41 -2.22 -9.67
C MET A 163 3.74 -2.34 -11.17
N ASN A 164 2.74 -2.67 -11.99
CA ASN A 164 2.94 -2.83 -13.43
C ASN A 164 3.38 -1.51 -14.09
N PHE A 165 2.78 -0.38 -13.70
CA PHE A 165 3.18 0.91 -14.24
C PHE A 165 4.53 1.40 -13.72
N ALA A 166 4.94 1.06 -12.50
CA ALA A 166 6.31 1.29 -12.05
C ALA A 166 7.33 0.63 -13.01
N MET A 167 7.05 -0.59 -13.47
CA MET A 167 7.89 -1.29 -14.45
C MET A 167 7.86 -0.67 -15.85
N ILE A 168 6.74 -0.04 -16.24
CA ILE A 168 6.68 0.76 -17.49
C ILE A 168 7.48 2.05 -17.34
N PHE A 169 7.42 2.72 -16.19
CA PHE A 169 8.17 3.95 -15.96
C PHE A 169 9.69 3.73 -15.94
N GLU A 170 10.15 2.50 -15.72
CA GLU A 170 11.57 2.14 -15.83
C GLU A 170 11.98 1.67 -17.22
N TYR A 171 11.04 1.57 -18.17
CA TYR A 171 11.37 1.20 -19.54
C TYR A 171 12.35 2.22 -20.14
N THR A 172 13.46 1.72 -20.67
CA THR A 172 14.49 2.52 -21.33
C THR A 172 14.43 2.31 -22.84
N GLU A 173 14.43 3.40 -23.60
CA GLU A 173 14.58 3.40 -25.05
C GLU A 173 15.95 3.97 -25.45
N SER A 174 16.43 3.62 -26.65
CA SER A 174 17.73 4.11 -27.17
C SER A 174 17.78 5.64 -27.29
N ASP A 175 16.63 6.26 -27.58
CA ASP A 175 16.42 7.70 -27.54
C ASP A 175 15.27 8.00 -26.56
N PRO A 176 15.60 8.33 -25.30
CA PRO A 176 14.57 8.45 -24.28
C PRO A 176 13.62 9.64 -24.49
N SER A 177 14.04 10.65 -25.26
CA SER A 177 13.18 11.80 -25.58
C SER A 177 11.93 11.41 -26.37
N LYS A 178 11.95 10.27 -27.08
CA LYS A 178 10.81 9.77 -27.86
C LYS A 178 9.68 9.25 -27.01
N ILE A 179 9.98 8.66 -25.85
CA ILE A 179 8.97 8.00 -25.01
C ILE A 179 8.43 8.91 -23.90
N GLN A 180 9.08 10.05 -23.65
CA GLN A 180 8.78 10.94 -22.54
C GLN A 180 7.29 11.36 -22.49
N LYS A 181 6.74 11.84 -23.61
CA LYS A 181 5.33 12.26 -23.67
C LYS A 181 4.35 11.11 -23.43
N GLY A 182 4.70 9.90 -23.85
CA GLY A 182 3.90 8.71 -23.60
C GLY A 182 3.90 8.34 -22.11
N LEU A 183 5.06 8.41 -21.46
CA LEU A 183 5.19 8.16 -20.03
C LEU A 183 4.48 9.24 -19.19
N GLU A 184 4.56 10.50 -19.60
CA GLU A 184 3.80 11.60 -18.98
C GLU A 184 2.29 11.35 -19.09
N LEU A 185 1.79 10.89 -20.23
CA LEU A 185 0.38 10.54 -20.40
C LEU A 185 -0.03 9.40 -19.45
N ILE A 186 0.77 8.33 -19.35
CA ILE A 186 0.50 7.23 -18.39
C ILE A 186 0.52 7.75 -16.94
N ASN A 187 1.45 8.63 -16.60
CA ASN A 187 1.51 9.27 -15.28
C ASN A 187 0.22 10.05 -14.97
N THR A 188 -0.29 10.83 -15.94
CA THR A 188 -1.59 11.51 -15.82
C THR A 188 -2.72 10.51 -15.64
N CYS A 189 -2.81 9.45 -16.46
CA CYS A 189 -3.86 8.43 -16.33
C CYS A 189 -3.84 7.76 -14.94
N LEU A 190 -2.65 7.43 -14.43
CA LEU A 190 -2.47 6.78 -13.13
C LEU A 190 -2.92 7.69 -11.97
N THR A 191 -2.51 8.96 -12.01
CA THR A 191 -2.87 9.94 -10.97
C THR A 191 -4.36 10.28 -10.99
N GLU A 192 -4.96 10.50 -12.16
CA GLU A 192 -6.41 10.72 -12.30
C GLU A 192 -7.21 9.51 -11.85
N SER A 193 -6.78 8.29 -12.20
CA SER A 193 -7.42 7.05 -11.76
C SER A 193 -7.44 6.92 -10.24
N PHE A 194 -6.32 7.24 -9.57
CA PHE A 194 -6.27 7.24 -8.11
C PHE A 194 -7.30 8.21 -7.52
N GLN A 195 -7.39 9.43 -8.04
CA GLN A 195 -8.38 10.42 -7.57
C GLN A 195 -9.80 9.91 -7.78
N HIS A 196 -10.11 9.38 -8.97
CA HIS A 196 -11.43 8.86 -9.28
C HIS A 196 -11.84 7.67 -8.40
N ILE A 197 -10.93 6.73 -8.14
CA ILE A 197 -11.20 5.57 -7.27
C ILE A 197 -11.40 6.03 -5.84
N SER A 198 -10.52 6.90 -5.32
CA SER A 198 -10.60 7.43 -3.97
C SER A 198 -11.89 8.24 -3.74
N ASP A 199 -12.32 9.02 -4.73
CA ASP A 199 -13.51 9.86 -4.68
C ASP A 199 -14.83 9.09 -4.58
N GLN A 200 -14.83 7.83 -5.02
CA GLN A 200 -16.00 6.96 -4.88
C GLN A 200 -16.27 6.56 -3.43
N LYS A 201 -15.28 6.68 -2.53
CA LYS A 201 -15.38 6.33 -1.10
C LYS A 201 -15.86 4.90 -0.81
N LYS A 202 -15.79 4.00 -1.81
CA LYS A 202 -16.17 2.59 -1.69
C LYS A 202 -14.99 1.71 -1.28
N THR A 203 -13.80 2.04 -1.78
CA THR A 203 -12.53 1.41 -1.43
C THR A 203 -11.50 2.50 -1.22
N ILE A 204 -10.47 2.22 -0.43
CA ILE A 204 -9.32 3.10 -0.24
C ILE A 204 -8.15 2.47 -1.00
N PRO A 205 -7.82 2.95 -2.21
CA PRO A 205 -6.63 2.49 -2.92
C PRO A 205 -5.38 2.85 -2.10
N SER A 206 -4.35 1.98 -2.14
CA SER A 206 -3.08 2.30 -1.48
C SER A 206 -2.43 3.52 -2.14
N PHE A 207 -2.29 4.60 -1.38
CA PHE A 207 -1.58 5.80 -1.83
C PHE A 207 -0.08 5.54 -1.88
N TYR A 208 0.46 4.79 -0.93
CA TYR A 208 1.87 4.44 -0.95
C TYR A 208 2.24 3.69 -2.23
N ARG A 209 1.38 2.80 -2.75
CA ARG A 209 1.62 2.18 -4.05
C ARG A 209 1.64 3.14 -5.22
N LEU A 210 0.80 4.17 -5.19
CA LEU A 210 0.91 5.27 -6.15
C LEU A 210 2.28 5.95 -6.01
N ILE A 211 2.71 6.27 -4.78
CA ILE A 211 4.01 6.89 -4.51
C ILE A 211 5.16 6.05 -5.07
N GLU A 212 5.16 4.73 -4.91
CA GLU A 212 6.20 3.86 -5.48
C GLU A 212 6.24 3.90 -7.01
N ALA A 213 5.07 3.89 -7.66
CA ALA A 213 5.00 4.01 -9.12
C ALA A 213 5.49 5.37 -9.59
N LEU A 214 5.06 6.45 -8.93
CA LEU A 214 5.49 7.81 -9.23
C LEU A 214 6.98 8.02 -8.95
N PHE A 215 7.52 7.36 -7.92
CA PHE A 215 8.95 7.36 -7.65
C PHE A 215 9.73 6.81 -8.85
N ALA A 216 9.31 5.68 -9.42
CA ALA A 216 9.93 5.11 -10.62
C ALA A 216 9.92 6.09 -11.80
N PHE A 217 8.82 6.82 -12.01
CA PHE A 217 8.75 7.89 -13.00
C PHE A 217 9.70 9.05 -12.68
N ASN A 218 9.75 9.51 -11.43
CA ASN A 218 10.58 10.65 -11.03
C ASN A 218 12.09 10.35 -11.06
N MET A 219 12.49 9.10 -10.84
CA MET A 219 13.90 8.67 -10.84
C MET A 219 14.52 8.53 -12.22
N ARG A 220 13.75 8.73 -13.29
CA ARG A 220 14.30 8.63 -14.64
C ARG A 220 15.27 9.77 -14.96
N ASP A 221 16.27 9.44 -15.78
CA ASP A 221 17.35 10.35 -16.17
C ASP A 221 16.86 11.67 -16.78
N GLU A 222 15.75 11.64 -17.53
CA GLU A 222 15.19 12.82 -18.18
C GLU A 222 14.58 13.80 -17.17
N ASN A 223 14.07 13.28 -16.07
CA ASN A 223 13.42 14.05 -15.01
C ASN A 223 14.42 14.62 -14.00
N LEU A 224 15.66 14.10 -13.96
CA LEU A 224 16.72 14.56 -13.05
C LEU A 224 17.00 16.05 -13.12
N LYS A 225 16.92 16.63 -14.31
CA LYS A 225 17.21 18.06 -14.54
C LYS A 225 16.13 18.99 -14.03
N ILE A 226 14.94 18.46 -13.73
CA ILE A 226 13.76 19.22 -13.32
C ILE A 226 13.66 19.28 -11.79
N HIS A 227 14.31 18.34 -11.10
CA HIS A 227 14.31 18.29 -9.64
C HIS A 227 15.18 19.37 -9.02
N SER A 228 14.72 19.93 -7.91
CA SER A 228 15.59 20.71 -7.02
C SER A 228 16.62 19.77 -6.35
N GLU A 229 17.72 20.34 -5.86
CA GLU A 229 18.73 19.57 -5.11
C GLU A 229 18.12 18.88 -3.88
N GLU A 230 17.19 19.56 -3.19
CA GLU A 230 16.45 19.00 -2.06
C GLU A 230 15.59 17.80 -2.47
N ASP A 231 14.80 17.92 -3.54
CA ASP A 231 13.97 16.81 -4.03
C ASP A 231 14.84 15.62 -4.45
N TRP A 232 15.97 15.88 -5.10
CA TRP A 232 16.91 14.84 -5.51
C TRP A 232 17.49 14.08 -4.31
N GLN A 233 17.88 14.80 -3.26
CA GLN A 233 18.38 14.19 -2.04
C GLN A 233 17.31 13.30 -1.39
N ILE A 234 16.05 13.76 -1.32
CA ILE A 234 14.94 12.96 -0.80
C ILE A 234 14.74 11.69 -1.62
N LEU A 235 14.68 11.80 -2.94
CA LEU A 235 14.49 10.65 -3.84
C LEU A 235 15.61 9.62 -3.66
N CYS A 236 16.88 10.05 -3.66
CA CYS A 236 18.02 9.15 -3.47
C CYS A 236 18.01 8.46 -2.10
N GLN A 237 17.73 9.20 -1.03
CA GLN A 237 17.71 8.65 0.33
C GLN A 237 16.53 7.70 0.55
N SER A 238 15.42 7.96 -0.13
CA SER A 238 14.19 7.19 0.05
C SER A 238 14.18 5.88 -0.74
N PHE A 239 15.09 5.68 -1.70
CA PHE A 239 15.24 4.41 -2.40
C PHE A 239 15.36 3.22 -1.41
N ASN A 240 16.12 3.39 -0.34
CA ASN A 240 16.32 2.35 0.69
C ASN A 240 15.09 2.10 1.57
N SER A 241 14.09 2.99 1.54
CA SER A 241 12.81 2.79 2.22
C SER A 241 11.74 2.11 1.36
N LEU A 242 12.00 1.93 0.07
CA LEU A 242 11.13 1.18 -0.82
C LEU A 242 11.25 -0.32 -0.53
N HIS A 243 10.17 -1.03 -0.75
CA HIS A 243 10.12 -2.47 -0.53
C HIS A 243 10.25 -3.24 -1.84
N ALA A 244 10.38 -4.56 -1.74
CA ALA A 244 10.27 -5.44 -2.89
C ALA A 244 8.89 -5.27 -3.53
N ARG A 245 8.86 -5.00 -4.84
CA ARG A 245 7.65 -4.59 -5.55
C ARG A 245 6.61 -5.70 -5.65
N GLU A 246 7.10 -6.93 -5.76
CA GLU A 246 6.32 -8.13 -5.94
C GLU A 246 5.51 -8.48 -4.68
N GLU A 247 5.96 -8.07 -3.50
CA GLU A 247 5.27 -8.33 -2.24
C GLU A 247 3.99 -7.51 -2.10
N LEU A 248 3.05 -8.00 -1.29
CA LEU A 248 1.90 -7.21 -0.84
C LEU A 248 2.39 -6.09 0.09
N MET A 249 2.12 -4.83 -0.26
CA MET A 249 2.62 -3.66 0.47
C MET A 249 1.70 -3.19 1.56
N ASP A 250 2.30 -2.68 2.64
CA ASP A 250 1.57 -2.13 3.76
C ASP A 250 2.33 -0.98 4.43
N LEU A 251 1.79 0.22 4.30
CA LEU A 251 2.23 1.39 5.06
C LEU A 251 1.00 2.16 5.55
N PRO A 252 0.32 1.63 6.59
CA PRO A 252 -0.95 2.18 7.05
C PRO A 252 -0.81 3.62 7.54
N TYR A 253 0.35 3.98 8.09
CA TYR A 253 0.65 5.34 8.56
C TYR A 253 0.86 6.36 7.42
N ILE A 254 0.94 5.90 6.17
CA ILE A 254 0.84 6.74 4.98
C ILE A 254 -0.60 6.66 4.45
N ASP A 255 -1.08 5.45 4.11
CA ASP A 255 -2.36 5.25 3.43
C ASP A 255 -3.57 5.81 4.20
N LEU A 256 -3.61 5.62 5.53
CA LEU A 256 -4.70 6.13 6.38
C LEU A 256 -4.42 7.54 6.93
N ALA A 257 -3.20 8.05 6.74
CA ALA A 257 -2.86 9.44 7.05
C ALA A 257 -3.20 10.39 5.89
N MET A 258 -3.41 9.86 4.68
CA MET A 258 -3.88 10.64 3.55
C MET A 258 -5.30 11.16 3.79
N GLN A 259 -5.47 12.49 3.77
CA GLN A 259 -6.75 13.16 3.93
C GLN A 259 -7.10 13.94 2.67
N GLY A 260 -8.36 13.89 2.25
CA GLY A 260 -8.91 14.85 1.30
C GLY A 260 -9.18 16.21 1.95
N ASN A 261 -9.40 17.26 1.15
CA ASN A 261 -9.75 18.65 1.54
C ASN A 261 -10.96 18.86 2.50
N ALA A 262 -11.45 17.84 3.21
CA ALA A 262 -12.48 17.97 4.24
C ALA A 262 -11.93 17.47 5.58
N GLU A 263 -11.72 18.41 6.49
CA GLU A 263 -11.56 18.20 7.92
C GLU A 263 -12.57 17.16 8.40
N THR A 264 -12.08 15.99 8.77
CA THR A 264 -12.79 15.13 9.71
C THR A 264 -11.79 14.86 10.82
N SER A 265 -12.11 15.40 11.99
CA SER A 265 -11.53 15.02 13.28
C SER A 265 -11.35 13.50 13.31
N LEU A 266 -10.14 13.04 13.05
CA LEU A 266 -9.83 11.63 13.12
C LEU A 266 -9.78 11.26 14.59
N GLU A 267 -10.51 10.21 14.93
CA GLU A 267 -10.29 9.47 16.16
C GLU A 267 -8.78 9.28 16.37
N PRO A 268 -8.30 9.26 17.62
CA PRO A 268 -6.88 9.07 17.89
C PRO A 268 -6.45 7.71 17.33
N LEU A 269 -5.71 7.77 16.20
CA LEU A 269 -5.10 6.63 15.54
C LEU A 269 -3.64 6.57 15.99
N LEU A 270 -3.26 5.43 16.57
CA LEU A 270 -1.88 5.08 16.85
C LEU A 270 -1.45 4.00 15.85
N PHE A 271 -0.52 4.35 14.98
CA PHE A 271 0.07 3.36 14.07
C PHE A 271 1.16 2.58 14.80
N LEU A 272 1.24 1.27 14.56
CA LEU A 272 2.34 0.44 15.03
C LEU A 272 3.17 -0.05 13.85
N THR A 273 4.48 0.07 13.98
CA THR A 273 5.42 -0.43 12.99
C THR A 273 6.66 -0.99 13.66
N THR A 274 7.25 -2.00 13.03
CA THR A 274 8.61 -2.49 13.36
C THR A 274 9.67 -1.90 12.42
N ASP A 275 9.30 -0.99 11.53
CA ASP A 275 10.25 -0.26 10.70
C ASP A 275 11.14 0.66 11.54
N SER A 276 12.39 0.81 11.11
CA SER A 276 13.30 1.75 11.78
C SER A 276 12.82 3.19 11.66
N LYS A 277 13.25 4.04 12.59
CA LYS A 277 12.93 5.47 12.57
C LYS A 277 13.40 6.15 11.29
N GLU A 278 14.56 5.75 10.76
CA GLU A 278 15.11 6.24 9.50
C GLU A 278 14.18 5.87 8.34
N LYS A 279 13.74 4.61 8.26
CA LYS A 279 12.82 4.15 7.21
C LYS A 279 11.49 4.90 7.26
N VAL A 280 10.91 5.06 8.45
CA VAL A 280 9.69 5.86 8.65
C VAL A 280 9.90 7.30 8.15
N ASN A 281 11.00 7.96 8.54
CA ASN A 281 11.30 9.33 8.15
C ASN A 281 11.47 9.47 6.63
N SER A 282 12.20 8.56 6.00
CA SER A 282 12.38 8.53 4.55
C SER A 282 11.05 8.32 3.82
N SER A 283 10.19 7.40 4.30
CA SER A 283 8.86 7.22 3.72
C SER A 283 8.02 8.49 3.80
N TYR A 284 7.98 9.18 4.96
CA TYR A 284 7.28 10.46 5.10
C TYR A 284 7.86 11.56 4.20
N ALA A 285 9.20 11.64 4.09
CA ALA A 285 9.87 12.64 3.25
C ALA A 285 9.54 12.41 1.77
N LEU A 286 9.61 11.16 1.31
CA LEU A 286 9.23 10.76 -0.05
C LEU A 286 7.77 11.12 -0.34
N THR A 287 6.85 10.72 0.54
CA THR A 287 5.41 10.98 0.37
C THR A 287 5.15 12.49 0.25
N ASN A 288 5.74 13.31 1.13
CA ASN A 288 5.58 14.77 1.06
C ASN A 288 6.18 15.38 -0.21
N CYS A 289 7.35 14.90 -0.65
CA CYS A 289 7.98 15.35 -1.90
C CYS A 289 7.07 15.08 -3.10
N ILE A 290 6.51 13.87 -3.21
CA ILE A 290 5.60 13.52 -4.31
C ILE A 290 4.28 14.29 -4.22
N ILE A 291 3.68 14.46 -3.02
CA ILE A 291 2.47 15.29 -2.87
C ILE A 291 2.72 16.73 -3.31
N LYS A 292 3.86 17.31 -2.94
CA LYS A 292 4.24 18.68 -3.34
C LYS A 292 4.30 18.79 -4.88
N LYS A 293 4.87 17.80 -5.56
CA LYS A 293 4.90 17.73 -7.03
C LYS A 293 3.51 17.58 -7.63
N LEU A 294 2.70 16.64 -7.13
CA LEU A 294 1.32 16.45 -7.58
C LEU A 294 0.48 17.72 -7.44
N LYS A 295 0.66 18.50 -6.37
CA LYS A 295 -0.01 19.79 -6.19
C LYS A 295 0.43 20.87 -7.19
N GLN A 296 1.67 20.81 -7.69
CA GLN A 296 2.17 21.73 -8.70
C GLN A 296 1.67 21.35 -10.10
N GLU A 297 1.56 20.05 -10.38
CA GLU A 297 1.22 19.50 -11.70
C GLU A 297 -0.31 19.36 -11.90
N ILE A 298 -1.06 19.08 -10.82
CA ILE A 298 -2.49 18.78 -10.86
C ILE A 298 -3.23 19.84 -10.01
N PRO A 299 -3.87 20.84 -10.63
CA PRO A 299 -4.50 21.97 -9.92
C PRO A 299 -5.58 21.59 -8.91
N PHE A 300 -6.20 20.41 -9.08
CA PHE A 300 -7.28 19.89 -8.25
C PHE A 300 -6.82 18.71 -7.36
N TRP A 301 -5.51 18.53 -7.18
CA TRP A 301 -5.00 17.59 -6.19
C TRP A 301 -5.43 18.02 -4.78
N LYS A 302 -6.24 17.18 -4.14
CA LYS A 302 -6.92 17.51 -2.87
C LYS A 302 -6.45 16.68 -1.69
N TYR A 303 -5.39 15.91 -1.87
CA TYR A 303 -4.89 14.98 -0.86
C TYR A 303 -3.65 15.51 -0.17
N ASP A 304 -3.64 15.44 1.15
CA ASP A 304 -2.55 15.84 2.02
C ASP A 304 -2.19 14.73 2.99
N LEU A 305 -0.92 14.71 3.41
CA LEU A 305 -0.43 13.77 4.41
C LEU A 305 -0.59 14.38 5.80
N ALA A 306 -1.53 13.86 6.57
CA ALA A 306 -1.76 14.33 7.92
C ALA A 306 -0.70 13.83 8.90
N LYS A 307 -0.48 14.60 9.95
CA LYS A 307 0.31 14.17 11.11
C LYS A 307 -0.46 13.14 11.92
N LYS A 308 0.23 12.09 12.35
CA LYS A 308 -0.33 10.95 13.07
C LYS A 308 0.61 10.47 14.16
N ASP A 309 0.04 9.94 15.24
CA ASP A 309 0.81 9.30 16.29
C ASP A 309 1.30 7.94 15.80
N LEU A 310 2.59 7.69 15.96
CA LEU A 310 3.25 6.46 15.55
C LEU A 310 4.05 5.90 16.73
N ALA A 311 3.81 4.63 17.04
CA ALA A 311 4.62 3.84 17.95
C ALA A 311 5.56 2.96 17.12
N ILE A 312 6.86 3.24 17.22
CA ILE A 312 7.91 2.46 16.57
C ILE A 312 8.42 1.45 17.58
N ILE A 313 8.30 0.16 17.25
CA ILE A 313 8.71 -0.95 18.10
C ILE A 313 10.12 -1.39 17.71
N ASP A 314 11.03 -1.33 18.67
CA ASP A 314 12.38 -1.88 18.54
C ASP A 314 12.39 -3.32 19.05
N LEU A 315 12.53 -4.25 18.10
CA LEU A 315 12.54 -5.68 18.36
C LEU A 315 13.82 -6.15 19.08
N GLU A 316 14.94 -5.45 18.93
CA GLU A 316 16.21 -5.84 19.57
C GLU A 316 16.19 -5.45 21.05
N SER A 317 15.80 -4.21 21.34
CA SER A 317 15.77 -3.69 22.71
C SER A 317 14.49 -4.04 23.47
N HIS A 318 13.48 -4.58 22.80
CA HIS A 318 12.15 -4.83 23.37
C HIS A 318 11.56 -3.56 23.99
N THR A 319 11.68 -2.45 23.28
CA THR A 319 11.12 -1.15 23.68
C THR A 319 10.28 -0.57 22.56
N TYR A 320 9.54 0.50 22.87
CA TYR A 320 8.87 1.31 21.86
C TYR A 320 9.18 2.78 22.10
N SER A 321 9.15 3.55 21.03
CA SER A 321 9.19 5.01 21.08
C SER A 321 7.90 5.58 20.51
N LEU A 322 7.34 6.58 21.19
CA LEU A 322 6.19 7.33 20.70
C LEU A 322 6.68 8.56 19.93
N SER A 323 6.46 8.56 18.63
CA SER A 323 6.60 9.74 17.79
C SER A 323 5.26 10.46 17.75
N LYS A 324 5.08 11.46 18.62
CA LYS A 324 4.00 12.44 18.52
C LYS A 324 4.43 13.53 17.54
N ARG A 325 3.67 13.76 16.46
CA ARG A 325 4.04 14.73 15.41
C ARG A 325 3.04 15.85 15.22
#